data_AF-A0A8H7SG94-F1
#
_entry.id   AF-A0A8H7SG94-F1
#
_cell.length_a   1.000
_cell.length_b   1.000
_cell.length_c   1.000
_cell.angle_alpha   90.00
_cell.angle_beta   90.00
_cell.angle_gamma   90.00
#
_symmetry.space_group_name_H-M   'P 1'
#
loop_
_entity.id
_entity.type
_entity.pdbx_description
1 polymer ?
#
loop_
_entity_poly.entity_id
_entity_poly.type
_entity_poly.pdbx_seq_one_letter_code
_entity_poly.pdbx_strand_id
1 'polypeptide(L)'
;MVLFSLNCNNSHTFNHLGDPSEDEITSCRTALNTYGGIPKNKIQGFRAPFLNFTSQTLDILKKQNFIYDSSSTSASIIPDHVYWPYTLDHGMANNHYCSSGSTTGELLCDIKIPGLWEIPMHTVLDKTTGIPQLMDVYMAGSPNDVFQWNMDTFNNHYNGTHLTNYPGLPDSKPKLDGLMSFIQSIANKQDVWFVTNQQLLQWMKNPVKVSELKNQNYLQCQQPILNKEICNGLDDNNNGYIDEGLTNDCHFETNTFKTCFNCPSTTSLDYSLPNTSSIQNNTLGYRYPLPENCDTQWWDPIENKCLCTSSDCQYKDTALPNIHTSDLDSKNSKKSSASKSDSTMEHSMAYIALATSIYAWL
;
A
#
# COMPACT_ATOMS: atom_id res chain seq x y z
N MET A 1 20.94 -3.56 -0.62
CA MET A 1 19.77 -2.85 -1.19
C MET A 1 18.54 -3.50 -0.62
N VAL A 2 17.64 -2.73 -0.01
CA VAL A 2 16.35 -3.25 0.49
C VAL A 2 15.23 -2.38 -0.04
N LEU A 3 14.29 -2.99 -0.75
CA LEU A 3 13.03 -2.37 -1.18
C LEU A 3 11.97 -2.72 -0.14
N PHE A 4 11.61 -1.77 0.72
CA PHE A 4 10.52 -1.96 1.68
C PHE A 4 9.19 -1.68 0.97
N SER A 5 8.42 -2.74 0.73
CA SER A 5 7.30 -2.73 -0.20
C SER A 5 5.96 -2.53 0.51
N LEU A 6 5.15 -1.59 0.02
CA LEU A 6 3.83 -1.26 0.55
C LEU A 6 2.68 -1.69 -0.39
N ASN A 7 1.57 -2.09 0.23
CA ASN A 7 0.30 -2.38 -0.43
C ASN A 7 -0.43 -1.07 -0.79
N CYS A 8 -0.18 -0.55 -1.98
CA CYS A 8 -0.90 0.61 -2.50
C CYS A 8 -1.80 0.18 -3.66
N ASN A 9 -3.06 0.62 -3.68
CA ASN A 9 -4.03 0.35 -4.76
C ASN A 9 -4.21 -1.15 -5.08
N ASN A 10 -4.50 -1.95 -4.05
CA ASN A 10 -4.76 -3.38 -4.18
C ASN A 10 -6.24 -3.71 -3.88
N SER A 11 -6.74 -4.78 -4.51
CA SER A 11 -7.99 -5.40 -4.09
C SER A 11 -7.73 -6.33 -2.92
N HIS A 12 -8.68 -6.35 -1.98
CA HIS A 12 -8.83 -7.45 -1.03
C HIS A 12 -10.11 -8.18 -1.47
N THR A 13 -11.21 -7.99 -0.75
CA THR A 13 -12.55 -8.51 -1.10
C THR A 13 -13.64 -7.52 -0.70
N PHE A 14 -14.89 -7.72 -1.12
CA PHE A 14 -16.00 -6.85 -0.73
C PHE A 14 -16.55 -7.20 0.66
N ASN A 15 -16.67 -8.50 0.98
CA ASN A 15 -17.28 -9.02 2.21
C ASN A 15 -16.30 -9.75 3.17
N HIS A 16 -14.99 -9.74 2.88
CA HIS A 16 -13.95 -10.39 3.69
C HIS A 16 -14.08 -11.92 3.78
N LEU A 17 -14.50 -12.57 2.69
CA LEU A 17 -14.69 -14.03 2.61
C LEU A 17 -13.39 -14.78 2.28
N GLY A 18 -13.08 -15.82 3.06
CA GLY A 18 -11.85 -16.61 2.93
C GLY A 18 -11.78 -17.59 1.75
N ASP A 19 -12.81 -17.72 0.92
CA ASP A 19 -12.73 -18.35 -0.40
C ASP A 19 -13.54 -17.48 -1.38
N PRO A 20 -12.92 -16.43 -1.93
CA PRO A 20 -13.66 -15.36 -2.59
C PRO A 20 -14.12 -15.76 -4.00
N SER A 21 -15.40 -15.51 -4.29
CA SER A 21 -15.98 -15.69 -5.62
C SER A 21 -15.46 -14.64 -6.62
N GLU A 22 -15.70 -14.89 -7.91
CA GLU A 22 -15.37 -13.92 -8.96
C GLU A 22 -16.10 -12.57 -8.75
N ASP A 23 -17.33 -12.61 -8.21
CA ASP A 23 -18.14 -11.44 -7.89
C ASP A 23 -17.62 -10.69 -6.64
N GLU A 24 -17.15 -11.40 -5.61
CA GLU A 24 -16.55 -10.84 -4.38
C GLU A 24 -15.28 -10.01 -4.72
N ILE A 25 -14.43 -10.53 -5.61
CA ILE A 25 -13.23 -9.85 -6.11
C ILE A 25 -13.60 -8.69 -7.05
N THR A 26 -14.55 -8.92 -7.97
CA THR A 26 -15.02 -7.88 -8.92
C THR A 26 -15.66 -6.70 -8.19
N SER A 27 -16.43 -6.97 -7.13
CA SER A 27 -17.14 -5.95 -6.35
C SER A 27 -16.19 -5.08 -5.54
N CYS A 28 -15.15 -5.68 -4.94
CA CYS A 28 -14.08 -4.94 -4.26
C CYS A 28 -13.41 -3.95 -5.22
N ARG A 29 -12.91 -4.45 -6.36
CA ARG A 29 -12.25 -3.64 -7.39
C ARG A 29 -13.18 -2.59 -8.01
N THR A 30 -14.48 -2.85 -8.07
CA THR A 30 -15.48 -1.89 -8.55
C THR A 30 -15.73 -0.79 -7.50
N ALA A 31 -15.91 -1.13 -6.23
CA ALA A 31 -16.10 -0.16 -5.14
C ALA A 31 -14.87 0.76 -4.97
N LEU A 32 -13.66 0.21 -5.08
CA LEU A 32 -12.40 0.98 -5.08
C LEU A 32 -12.31 1.97 -6.25
N ASN A 33 -12.96 1.70 -7.38
CA ASN A 33 -13.02 2.61 -8.52
C ASN A 33 -14.17 3.64 -8.38
N THR A 34 -15.38 3.19 -8.03
CA THR A 34 -16.58 4.04 -7.95
C THR A 34 -16.56 4.99 -6.76
N TYR A 35 -16.11 4.53 -5.59
CA TYR A 35 -16.13 5.29 -4.33
C TYR A 35 -14.74 5.69 -3.86
N GLY A 36 -13.72 4.85 -4.12
CA GLY A 36 -12.31 5.17 -3.86
C GLY A 36 -11.64 6.00 -4.96
N GLY A 37 -12.26 6.14 -6.14
CA GLY A 37 -11.72 6.91 -7.26
C GLY A 37 -10.48 6.31 -7.91
N ILE A 38 -10.09 5.06 -7.61
CA ILE A 38 -8.85 4.46 -8.14
C ILE A 38 -9.09 3.98 -9.58
N PRO A 39 -8.23 4.29 -10.57
CA PRO A 39 -8.40 3.78 -11.93
C PRO A 39 -8.29 2.25 -11.94
N LYS A 40 -9.23 1.54 -12.61
CA LYS A 40 -9.29 0.05 -12.57
C LYS A 40 -7.98 -0.62 -13.02
N ASN A 41 -7.25 0.00 -13.95
CA ASN A 41 -5.94 -0.46 -14.43
C ASN A 41 -4.77 -0.18 -13.45
N LYS A 42 -4.95 0.64 -12.41
CA LYS A 42 -4.02 0.80 -11.28
C LYS A 42 -4.30 -0.19 -10.14
N ILE A 43 -5.49 -0.79 -10.08
CA ILE A 43 -5.83 -1.87 -9.13
C ILE A 43 -5.23 -3.19 -9.63
N GLN A 44 -3.93 -3.38 -9.37
CA GLN A 44 -3.10 -4.42 -10.00
C GLN A 44 -2.75 -5.60 -9.08
N GLY A 45 -2.81 -5.41 -7.76
CA GLY A 45 -2.50 -6.44 -6.77
C GLY A 45 -3.74 -6.99 -6.06
N PHE A 46 -3.62 -8.21 -5.56
CA PHE A 46 -4.61 -8.86 -4.71
C PHE A 46 -4.01 -9.31 -3.37
N ARG A 47 -4.87 -9.46 -2.36
CA ARG A 47 -4.64 -10.27 -1.17
C ARG A 47 -5.93 -10.97 -0.78
N ALA A 48 -5.83 -12.23 -0.36
CA ALA A 48 -6.95 -13.02 0.11
C ALA A 48 -7.23 -12.80 1.61
N PRO A 49 -8.51 -12.73 2.04
CA PRO A 49 -8.89 -12.71 3.44
C PRO A 49 -8.29 -13.87 4.22
N PHE A 50 -7.77 -13.57 5.41
CA PHE A 50 -7.10 -14.53 6.31
C PHE A 50 -5.90 -15.26 5.68
N LEU A 51 -5.39 -14.78 4.53
CA LEU A 51 -4.39 -15.44 3.69
C LEU A 51 -4.79 -16.85 3.23
N ASN A 52 -6.10 -17.10 3.15
CA ASN A 52 -6.66 -18.34 2.64
C ASN A 52 -7.02 -18.17 1.15
N PHE A 53 -6.31 -18.87 0.28
CA PHE A 53 -6.49 -18.81 -1.18
C PHE A 53 -6.45 -20.22 -1.78
N THR A 54 -7.17 -20.40 -2.88
CA THR A 54 -7.31 -21.69 -3.60
C THR A 54 -6.73 -21.59 -5.01
N SER A 55 -6.64 -22.73 -5.72
CA SER A 55 -6.37 -22.72 -7.17
C SER A 55 -7.34 -21.81 -7.92
N GLN A 56 -8.63 -21.94 -7.60
CA GLN A 56 -9.70 -21.11 -8.16
C GLN A 56 -9.51 -19.62 -7.86
N THR A 57 -9.01 -19.22 -6.68
CA THR A 57 -8.68 -17.82 -6.40
C THR A 57 -7.66 -17.30 -7.43
N LEU A 58 -6.53 -17.98 -7.62
CA LEU A 58 -5.46 -17.53 -8.50
C LEU A 58 -5.85 -17.55 -9.98
N ASP A 59 -6.67 -18.53 -10.41
CA ASP A 59 -7.28 -18.55 -11.75
C ASP A 59 -8.22 -17.34 -11.98
N ILE A 60 -9.03 -16.98 -10.98
CA ILE A 60 -9.86 -15.77 -11.03
C ILE A 60 -8.99 -14.52 -11.15
N LEU A 61 -7.92 -14.39 -10.37
CA LEU A 61 -6.99 -13.26 -10.47
C LEU A 61 -6.41 -13.13 -11.88
N LYS A 62 -5.98 -14.24 -12.47
CA LYS A 62 -5.44 -14.29 -13.82
C LYS A 62 -6.49 -13.91 -14.86
N LYS A 63 -7.69 -14.49 -14.79
CA LYS A 63 -8.85 -14.17 -15.65
C LYS A 63 -9.22 -12.69 -15.57
N GLN A 64 -9.12 -12.09 -14.39
CA GLN A 64 -9.43 -10.69 -14.12
C GLN A 64 -8.30 -9.71 -14.45
N ASN A 65 -7.15 -10.19 -14.95
CA ASN A 65 -5.95 -9.41 -15.28
C ASN A 65 -5.30 -8.70 -14.09
N PHE A 66 -5.36 -9.29 -12.88
CA PHE A 66 -4.44 -8.89 -11.81
C PHE A 66 -3.00 -9.25 -12.22
N ILE A 67 -2.05 -8.41 -11.81
CA ILE A 67 -0.63 -8.56 -12.12
C ILE A 67 0.06 -9.46 -11.10
N TYR A 68 -0.40 -9.43 -9.84
CA TYR A 68 0.19 -10.19 -8.75
C TYR A 68 -0.80 -10.52 -7.62
N ASP A 69 -0.51 -11.61 -6.92
CA ASP A 69 -1.02 -11.92 -5.59
C ASP A 69 0.04 -11.60 -4.51
N SER A 70 -0.43 -11.34 -3.28
CA SER A 70 0.40 -11.26 -2.08
C SER A 70 -0.37 -11.88 -0.90
N SER A 71 -0.84 -13.11 -1.09
CA SER A 71 -1.49 -13.94 -0.07
C SER A 71 -0.58 -15.07 0.41
N SER A 72 0.39 -15.51 -0.41
CA SER A 72 1.27 -16.61 -0.04
C SER A 72 2.30 -16.18 1.00
N THR A 73 2.51 -17.02 2.02
CA THR A 73 3.35 -16.70 3.17
C THR A 73 4.71 -17.39 3.12
N SER A 74 5.77 -16.60 3.15
CA SER A 74 7.15 -17.06 3.24
C SER A 74 7.52 -17.26 4.71
N ALA A 75 7.08 -18.40 5.26
CA ALA A 75 7.34 -18.81 6.64
C ALA A 75 8.65 -19.62 6.76
N SER A 76 9.78 -19.04 6.37
CA SER A 76 11.06 -19.74 6.50
C SER A 76 11.55 -19.78 7.94
N ILE A 77 11.71 -21.00 8.48
CA ILE A 77 12.38 -21.27 9.77
C ILE A 77 13.92 -21.28 9.59
N ILE A 78 14.40 -21.15 8.35
CA ILE A 78 15.82 -21.16 7.97
C ILE A 78 16.22 -19.72 7.55
N PRO A 79 17.21 -19.08 8.21
CA PRO A 79 17.54 -17.66 7.99
C PRO A 79 17.93 -17.28 6.55
N ASP A 80 18.39 -18.24 5.74
CA ASP A 80 19.00 -18.01 4.42
C ASP A 80 18.02 -18.16 3.23
N HIS A 81 16.70 -18.22 3.48
CA HIS A 81 15.69 -18.50 2.44
C HIS A 81 14.68 -17.35 2.27
N VAL A 82 15.18 -16.18 1.89
CA VAL A 82 14.37 -15.01 1.52
C VAL A 82 13.97 -15.08 0.04
N TYR A 83 12.75 -15.54 -0.23
CA TYR A 83 12.12 -15.50 -1.56
C TYR A 83 11.84 -14.06 -2.02
N TRP A 84 12.51 -13.64 -3.10
CA TRP A 84 12.09 -12.47 -3.88
C TRP A 84 10.77 -12.74 -4.61
N PRO A 85 10.04 -11.72 -5.10
CA PRO A 85 8.90 -11.92 -5.97
C PRO A 85 9.23 -12.80 -7.18
N TYR A 86 8.32 -13.66 -7.60
CA TYR A 86 8.51 -14.56 -8.73
C TYR A 86 7.20 -14.76 -9.50
N THR A 87 7.28 -15.30 -10.72
CA THR A 87 6.08 -15.70 -11.47
C THR A 87 5.68 -17.14 -11.17
N LEU A 88 4.37 -17.41 -11.16
CA LEU A 88 3.79 -18.75 -11.00
C LEU A 88 3.91 -19.61 -12.28
N ASP A 89 4.87 -19.31 -13.16
CA ASP A 89 5.18 -20.11 -14.37
C ASP A 89 5.63 -21.54 -14.02
N HIS A 90 6.25 -21.71 -12.85
CA HIS A 90 6.84 -22.97 -12.39
C HIS A 90 6.21 -23.58 -11.13
N GLY A 91 5.23 -22.89 -10.52
CA GLY A 91 4.62 -23.26 -9.23
C GLY A 91 4.97 -22.25 -8.13
N MET A 92 4.48 -22.47 -6.91
CA MET A 92 4.89 -21.68 -5.74
C MET A 92 6.21 -22.19 -5.16
N ALA A 93 7.19 -21.29 -5.00
CA ALA A 93 8.50 -21.61 -4.44
C ALA A 93 8.56 -21.49 -2.90
N ASN A 94 7.74 -20.63 -2.29
CA ASN A 94 7.83 -20.29 -0.86
C ASN A 94 7.09 -21.24 0.10
N ASN A 95 6.20 -22.10 -0.40
CA ASN A 95 5.27 -22.85 0.44
C ASN A 95 5.93 -24.09 1.08
N HIS A 96 6.23 -24.02 2.37
CA HIS A 96 6.85 -25.15 3.11
C HIS A 96 5.89 -26.34 3.33
N TYR A 97 4.58 -26.21 3.10
CA TYR A 97 3.63 -27.32 3.29
C TYR A 97 3.67 -28.38 2.18
N CYS A 98 4.41 -28.15 1.08
CA CYS A 98 4.54 -29.10 -0.02
C CYS A 98 5.13 -30.47 0.36
N SER A 99 5.87 -30.56 1.47
CA SER A 99 6.56 -31.78 1.92
C SER A 99 5.80 -32.62 2.95
N SER A 100 4.63 -32.17 3.43
CA SER A 100 3.83 -32.89 4.43
C SER A 100 2.35 -32.65 4.19
N GLY A 101 1.61 -33.68 3.77
CA GLY A 101 0.23 -33.56 3.30
C GLY A 101 -0.70 -32.87 4.29
N SER A 102 -0.95 -31.57 4.04
CA SER A 102 -1.90 -30.79 4.82
C SER A 102 -3.33 -31.29 4.57
N THR A 103 -4.16 -31.25 5.60
CA THR A 103 -5.60 -31.54 5.50
C THR A 103 -6.40 -30.40 4.86
N THR A 104 -5.75 -29.29 4.48
CA THR A 104 -6.37 -28.10 3.86
C THR A 104 -6.45 -28.21 2.33
N GLY A 105 -7.31 -29.11 1.83
CA GLY A 105 -7.86 -29.07 0.48
C GLY A 105 -6.93 -29.44 -0.68
N GLU A 106 -6.00 -28.55 -1.04
CA GLU A 106 -5.24 -28.60 -2.30
C GLU A 106 -3.72 -28.44 -2.06
N LEU A 107 -2.91 -29.24 -2.76
CA LEU A 107 -1.46 -29.03 -2.82
C LEU A 107 -1.14 -27.87 -3.76
N LEU A 108 -1.24 -26.65 -3.23
CA LEU A 108 -1.08 -25.40 -4.01
C LEU A 108 0.28 -25.24 -4.72
N CYS A 109 1.22 -26.15 -4.46
CA CYS A 109 2.58 -26.21 -4.97
C CYS A 109 2.67 -26.48 -6.47
N ASP A 110 1.81 -27.36 -6.99
CA ASP A 110 1.82 -27.77 -8.40
C ASP A 110 1.09 -26.80 -9.33
N ILE A 111 0.34 -25.85 -8.75
CA ILE A 111 -0.47 -24.86 -9.47
C ILE A 111 0.44 -23.92 -10.23
N LYS A 112 0.30 -23.89 -11.56
CA LYS A 112 1.04 -23.01 -12.46
C LYS A 112 0.08 -22.05 -13.13
N ILE A 113 0.27 -20.76 -12.87
CA ILE A 113 -0.55 -19.65 -13.40
C ILE A 113 0.39 -18.72 -14.19
N PRO A 114 0.69 -19.04 -15.47
CA PRO A 114 1.80 -18.40 -16.16
C PRO A 114 1.68 -16.87 -16.24
N GLY A 115 2.77 -16.18 -15.90
CA GLY A 115 2.86 -14.72 -15.85
C GLY A 115 1.96 -14.01 -14.82
N LEU A 116 1.33 -14.72 -13.86
CA LEU A 116 0.87 -14.09 -12.61
C LEU A 116 2.07 -14.06 -11.65
N TRP A 117 2.30 -12.93 -10.99
CA TRP A 117 3.35 -12.80 -9.98
C TRP A 117 2.85 -13.16 -8.59
N GLU A 118 3.73 -13.70 -7.76
CA GLU A 118 3.60 -13.80 -6.32
C GLU A 118 4.53 -12.75 -5.68
N ILE A 119 4.07 -12.06 -4.65
CA ILE A 119 4.89 -11.24 -3.74
C ILE A 119 4.79 -11.87 -2.35
N PRO A 120 5.70 -12.81 -2.02
CA PRO A 120 5.62 -13.58 -0.79
C PRO A 120 5.62 -12.69 0.45
N MET A 121 4.62 -12.86 1.30
CA MET A 121 4.57 -12.24 2.63
C MET A 121 5.60 -12.91 3.54
N HIS A 122 6.77 -12.29 3.69
CA HIS A 122 7.78 -12.75 4.65
C HIS A 122 7.26 -12.66 6.06
N THR A 123 7.27 -13.79 6.77
CA THR A 123 6.80 -13.81 8.16
C THR A 123 7.75 -13.05 9.06
N VAL A 124 7.21 -12.63 10.19
CA VAL A 124 8.02 -12.19 11.31
C VAL A 124 7.92 -13.26 12.40
N LEU A 125 8.91 -14.18 12.47
CA LEU A 125 9.01 -15.16 13.57
C LEU A 125 9.42 -14.49 14.89
N ASP A 126 8.75 -14.84 15.98
CA ASP A 126 9.19 -14.51 17.32
C ASP A 126 10.51 -15.23 17.69
N LYS A 127 11.58 -14.52 18.06
CA LYS A 127 12.80 -15.15 18.63
C LYS A 127 12.61 -15.69 20.05
N THR A 128 11.55 -15.27 20.74
CA THR A 128 11.20 -15.68 22.11
C THR A 128 10.27 -16.89 22.12
N THR A 129 9.31 -16.96 21.20
CA THR A 129 8.29 -18.04 21.14
C THR A 129 8.36 -18.92 19.90
N GLY A 130 9.12 -18.55 18.86
CA GLY A 130 9.25 -19.29 17.59
C GLY A 130 8.07 -19.12 16.62
N ILE A 131 7.05 -18.32 16.95
CA ILE A 131 5.79 -18.27 16.20
C ILE A 131 5.89 -17.30 15.00
N PRO A 132 5.50 -17.70 13.77
CA PRO A 132 5.37 -16.80 12.63
C PRO A 132 4.16 -15.86 12.75
N GLN A 133 4.40 -14.56 12.61
CA GLN A 133 3.34 -13.59 12.32
C GLN A 133 3.27 -13.33 10.82
N LEU A 134 2.02 -13.31 10.35
CA LEU A 134 1.65 -13.44 8.94
C LEU A 134 0.81 -12.23 8.45
N MET A 135 0.11 -11.55 9.37
CA MET A 135 -0.76 -10.40 9.12
C MET A 135 -0.33 -9.25 10.03
N ASP A 136 -0.79 -9.26 11.29
CA ASP A 136 -0.32 -8.37 12.34
C ASP A 136 1.15 -8.63 12.72
N VAL A 137 1.99 -7.59 12.79
CA VAL A 137 3.15 -7.60 13.71
C VAL A 137 2.64 -7.34 15.13
N TYR A 138 1.95 -8.34 15.65
CA TYR A 138 1.22 -8.43 16.92
C TYR A 138 2.03 -7.73 18.07
N MET A 139 1.51 -6.64 18.68
CA MET A 139 2.27 -5.65 19.47
C MET A 139 2.02 -5.59 21.01
N ALA A 140 2.64 -6.43 21.86
CA ALA A 140 2.59 -6.33 23.35
C ALA A 140 3.87 -5.79 23.98
N GLY A 141 4.99 -5.76 23.25
CA GLY A 141 6.26 -5.26 23.76
C GLY A 141 6.16 -3.80 24.21
N SER A 142 7.13 -3.37 25.03
CA SER A 142 7.32 -1.95 25.27
C SER A 142 7.67 -1.24 23.94
N PRO A 143 7.54 0.10 23.83
CA PRO A 143 7.94 0.80 22.61
C PRO A 143 9.40 0.55 22.18
N ASN A 144 10.29 0.28 23.15
CA ASN A 144 11.65 -0.16 22.87
C ASN A 144 11.68 -1.55 22.21
N ASP A 145 10.90 -2.51 22.73
CA ASP A 145 10.87 -3.86 22.17
C ASP A 145 10.25 -3.85 20.78
N VAL A 146 9.15 -3.12 20.56
CA VAL A 146 8.56 -2.90 19.22
C VAL A 146 9.57 -2.29 18.26
N PHE A 147 10.35 -1.29 18.70
CA PHE A 147 11.43 -0.72 17.89
C PHE A 147 12.51 -1.78 17.57
N GLN A 148 12.97 -2.56 18.56
CA GLN A 148 13.97 -3.60 18.35
C GLN A 148 13.46 -4.75 17.46
N TRP A 149 12.20 -5.15 17.55
CA TRP A 149 11.60 -6.21 16.72
C TRP A 149 11.55 -5.82 15.24
N ASN A 150 11.16 -4.57 14.97
CA ASN A 150 11.16 -4.02 13.61
C ASN A 150 12.59 -3.77 13.13
N MET A 151 13.47 -3.18 13.95
CA MET A 151 14.89 -2.95 13.65
C MET A 151 15.64 -4.24 13.33
N ASP A 152 15.41 -5.31 14.12
CA ASP A 152 15.84 -6.66 13.79
C ASP A 152 15.27 -7.03 12.42
N THR A 153 13.95 -7.10 12.26
CA THR A 153 13.30 -7.52 11.00
C THR A 153 13.82 -6.77 9.75
N PHE A 154 14.15 -5.48 9.86
CA PHE A 154 14.90 -4.76 8.82
C PHE A 154 16.36 -5.20 8.69
N ASN A 155 17.16 -5.17 9.76
CA ASN A 155 18.57 -5.59 9.76
C ASN A 155 18.73 -7.03 9.25
N ASN A 156 17.61 -7.74 9.23
CA ASN A 156 17.44 -9.11 8.84
C ASN A 156 16.83 -9.30 7.43
N HIS A 157 16.02 -8.39 6.89
CA HIS A 157 15.88 -8.29 5.42
C HIS A 157 17.16 -7.76 4.77
N TYR A 158 18.02 -7.16 5.59
CA TYR A 158 19.38 -6.73 5.27
C TYR A 158 20.43 -7.86 5.53
N ASN A 159 20.20 -8.86 6.43
CA ASN A 159 21.15 -9.97 6.77
C ASN A 159 20.64 -11.34 7.38
N GLY A 160 19.34 -11.60 7.65
CA GLY A 160 18.76 -12.86 8.25
C GLY A 160 17.95 -12.72 9.59
N THR A 161 16.74 -13.32 9.75
CA THR A 161 15.47 -12.86 10.46
C THR A 161 15.12 -13.37 11.90
N HIS A 162 14.11 -12.92 12.71
CA HIS A 162 12.93 -11.97 12.71
C HIS A 162 12.51 -11.58 14.21
N LEU A 163 11.36 -10.91 14.58
CA LEU A 163 10.78 -10.86 15.98
C LEU A 163 9.30 -10.32 16.19
N THR A 164 8.56 -10.72 17.27
CA THR A 164 7.16 -10.31 17.67
C THR A 164 6.93 -10.38 19.23
N ASN A 165 5.78 -10.22 19.94
CA ASN A 165 4.32 -10.57 19.84
C ASN A 165 3.34 -9.72 20.75
N TYR A 166 1.98 -9.92 20.72
CA TYR A 166 0.83 -9.24 21.47
C TYR A 166 0.18 -10.12 22.59
N PRO A 167 -0.83 -9.69 23.44
CA PRO A 167 -2.17 -9.09 23.14
C PRO A 167 -2.70 -7.92 24.06
N GLY A 168 -3.86 -7.32 23.71
CA GLY A 168 -4.89 -6.71 24.61
C GLY A 168 -4.58 -5.44 25.43
N LEU A 169 -4.60 -4.23 24.84
CA LEU A 169 -4.03 -3.02 25.48
C LEU A 169 -4.77 -1.67 25.26
N PRO A 170 -4.41 -0.59 26.02
CA PRO A 170 -4.90 0.79 25.85
C PRO A 170 -4.28 1.55 24.67
N ASP A 171 -4.41 2.90 24.68
CA ASP A 171 -3.89 3.91 23.73
C ASP A 171 -2.74 3.44 22.82
N SER A 172 -2.97 3.52 21.51
CA SER A 172 -2.07 3.06 20.46
C SER A 172 -0.88 3.99 20.19
N LYS A 173 -0.89 5.24 20.68
CA LYS A 173 0.15 6.23 20.37
C LYS A 173 1.60 5.75 20.62
N PRO A 174 1.95 5.10 21.75
CA PRO A 174 3.32 4.63 21.99
C PRO A 174 3.80 3.57 20.98
N LYS A 175 2.88 2.86 20.31
CA LYS A 175 3.20 1.86 19.28
C LYS A 175 3.46 2.54 17.93
N LEU A 176 2.64 3.53 17.58
CA LEU A 176 2.89 4.42 16.44
C LEU A 176 4.25 5.12 16.56
N ASP A 177 4.58 5.66 17.74
CA ASP A 177 5.86 6.31 17.99
C ASP A 177 7.05 5.33 17.82
N GLY A 178 6.87 4.05 18.17
CA GLY A 178 7.84 2.98 17.93
C GLY A 178 8.03 2.65 16.43
N LEU A 179 6.93 2.50 15.69
CA LEU A 179 6.95 2.27 14.24
C LEU A 179 7.58 3.46 13.48
N MET A 180 7.24 4.68 13.88
CA MET A 180 7.83 5.93 13.35
C MET A 180 9.35 5.97 13.57
N SER A 181 9.79 5.68 14.79
CA SER A 181 11.22 5.61 15.14
C SER A 181 11.97 4.57 14.30
N PHE A 182 11.34 3.42 14.06
CA PHE A 182 11.86 2.37 13.18
C PHE A 182 11.99 2.87 11.72
N ILE A 183 10.91 3.36 11.11
CA ILE A 183 10.91 3.82 9.71
C ILE A 183 12.01 4.88 9.51
N GLN A 184 12.10 5.86 10.41
CA GLN A 184 13.14 6.89 10.38
C GLN A 184 14.56 6.30 10.47
N SER A 185 14.79 5.34 11.36
CA SER A 185 16.11 4.72 11.55
C SER A 185 16.60 3.90 10.35
N ILE A 186 15.69 3.41 9.50
CA ILE A 186 16.06 2.63 8.29
C ILE A 186 16.02 3.47 7.02
N ALA A 187 15.17 4.50 6.92
CA ALA A 187 15.14 5.44 5.81
C ALA A 187 16.50 6.14 5.60
N ASN A 188 17.21 6.46 6.70
CA ASN A 188 18.52 7.10 6.68
C ASN A 188 19.67 6.25 6.04
N LYS A 189 19.41 5.01 5.61
CA LYS A 189 20.40 4.13 4.96
C LYS A 189 20.39 4.33 3.44
N GLN A 190 21.58 4.54 2.86
CA GLN A 190 21.77 4.93 1.45
C GLN A 190 21.22 3.95 0.40
N ASP A 191 21.00 2.68 0.77
CA ASP A 191 20.54 1.61 -0.13
C ASP A 191 19.16 1.05 0.27
N VAL A 192 18.42 1.75 1.13
CA VAL A 192 17.05 1.42 1.53
C VAL A 192 16.08 2.36 0.82
N TRP A 193 15.06 1.77 0.20
CA TRP A 193 14.05 2.48 -0.57
C TRP A 193 12.65 1.99 -0.16
N PHE A 194 11.80 2.90 0.32
CA PHE A 194 10.39 2.63 0.51
C PHE A 194 9.68 2.75 -0.84
N VAL A 195 8.93 1.72 -1.23
CA VAL A 195 8.32 1.60 -2.55
C VAL A 195 6.95 0.92 -2.46
N THR A 196 6.15 1.00 -3.51
CA THR A 196 4.96 0.15 -3.66
C THR A 196 5.33 -1.21 -4.27
N ASN A 197 4.48 -2.21 -4.07
CA ASN A 197 4.59 -3.50 -4.76
C ASN A 197 4.69 -3.37 -6.29
N GLN A 198 3.97 -2.42 -6.90
CA GLN A 198 4.05 -2.18 -8.34
C GLN A 198 5.46 -1.68 -8.73
N GLN A 199 6.05 -0.79 -7.94
CA GLN A 199 7.43 -0.30 -8.16
C GLN A 199 8.48 -1.39 -7.94
N LEU A 200 8.31 -2.24 -6.92
CA LEU A 200 9.13 -3.44 -6.71
C LEU A 200 9.05 -4.36 -7.94
N LEU A 201 7.85 -4.63 -8.47
CA LEU A 201 7.69 -5.46 -9.67
C LEU A 201 8.24 -4.81 -10.96
N GLN A 202 8.30 -3.48 -11.07
CA GLN A 202 9.02 -2.84 -12.18
C GLN A 202 10.53 -3.07 -12.07
N TRP A 203 11.11 -2.94 -10.86
CA TRP A 203 12.53 -3.26 -10.64
C TRP A 203 12.82 -4.74 -10.87
N MET A 204 11.97 -5.67 -10.40
CA MET A 204 12.14 -7.12 -10.62
C MET A 204 12.15 -7.50 -12.11
N LYS A 205 11.42 -6.76 -12.96
CA LYS A 205 11.38 -6.98 -14.41
C LYS A 205 12.60 -6.42 -15.16
N ASN A 206 13.27 -5.41 -14.61
CA ASN A 206 14.48 -4.81 -15.16
C ASN A 206 15.41 -4.28 -14.04
N PRO A 207 16.20 -5.16 -13.38
CA PRO A 207 16.96 -4.78 -12.20
C PRO A 207 18.10 -3.80 -12.51
N VAL A 208 18.05 -2.63 -11.87
CA VAL A 208 19.11 -1.59 -11.90
C VAL A 208 19.84 -1.49 -10.55
N LYS A 209 21.04 -0.92 -10.53
CA LYS A 209 21.82 -0.73 -9.29
C LYS A 209 21.23 0.38 -8.42
N VAL A 210 21.58 0.38 -7.13
CA VAL A 210 21.20 1.43 -6.16
C VAL A 210 21.50 2.85 -6.67
N SER A 211 22.67 3.05 -7.30
CA SER A 211 23.09 4.32 -7.90
C SER A 211 22.23 4.80 -9.08
N GLU A 212 21.44 3.89 -9.65
CA GLU A 212 20.61 4.07 -10.85
C GLU A 212 19.11 4.15 -10.48
N LEU A 213 18.69 3.74 -9.27
CA LEU A 213 17.30 3.75 -8.78
C LEU A 213 16.66 5.16 -8.84
N LYS A 214 17.35 6.18 -8.33
CA LYS A 214 16.87 7.57 -8.32
C LYS A 214 16.60 8.16 -9.72
N ASN A 215 17.13 7.52 -10.78
CA ASN A 215 16.92 7.94 -12.16
C ASN A 215 15.78 7.16 -12.84
N GLN A 216 15.13 6.22 -12.14
CA GLN A 216 14.03 5.44 -12.70
C GLN A 216 12.72 6.22 -12.58
N ASN A 217 12.04 6.45 -13.71
CA ASN A 217 10.76 7.17 -13.74
C ASN A 217 9.70 6.55 -12.82
N TYR A 218 9.72 5.22 -12.63
CA TYR A 218 8.78 4.53 -11.75
C TYR A 218 9.07 4.74 -10.25
N LEU A 219 10.20 5.32 -9.85
CA LEU A 219 10.55 5.66 -8.46
C LEU A 219 10.47 7.16 -8.15
N GLN A 220 9.98 7.98 -9.08
CA GLN A 220 9.72 9.41 -8.83
C GLN A 220 8.38 9.59 -8.12
N CYS A 221 8.33 10.44 -7.11
CA CYS A 221 7.09 10.83 -6.44
C CYS A 221 6.51 12.05 -7.16
N GLN A 222 5.69 11.83 -8.18
CA GLN A 222 5.10 12.91 -8.97
C GLN A 222 3.73 13.31 -8.42
N GLN A 223 3.55 14.59 -8.06
CA GLN A 223 2.23 15.19 -7.86
C GLN A 223 1.89 16.10 -9.05
N PRO A 224 0.66 16.12 -9.58
CA PRO A 224 0.23 17.11 -10.58
C PRO A 224 0.49 18.55 -10.11
N ILE A 225 0.75 19.45 -11.07
CA ILE A 225 0.76 20.90 -10.83
C ILE A 225 -0.58 21.46 -11.30
N LEU A 226 -1.39 21.90 -10.34
CA LEU A 226 -2.73 22.44 -10.57
C LEU A 226 -2.87 23.86 -10.03
N ASN A 227 -3.73 24.65 -10.68
CA ASN A 227 -4.01 26.06 -10.34
C ASN A 227 -5.26 26.22 -9.45
N LYS A 228 -5.83 25.11 -8.99
CA LYS A 228 -6.97 25.02 -8.07
C LYS A 228 -6.94 23.67 -7.36
N GLU A 229 -7.57 23.59 -6.20
CA GLU A 229 -7.92 22.32 -5.58
C GLU A 229 -8.99 21.58 -6.42
N ILE A 230 -8.87 20.27 -6.50
CA ILE A 230 -9.91 19.35 -6.98
C ILE A 230 -10.01 18.17 -6.02
N CYS A 231 -11.13 17.46 -6.01
CA CYS A 231 -11.26 16.30 -5.13
C CYS A 231 -10.61 15.08 -5.79
N ASN A 232 -9.34 14.82 -5.47
CA ASN A 232 -8.53 13.74 -6.04
C ASN A 232 -7.70 12.94 -5.01
N GLY A 233 -7.73 13.31 -3.72
CA GLY A 233 -6.96 12.68 -2.65
C GLY A 233 -5.56 13.27 -2.41
N LEU A 234 -5.29 14.49 -2.88
CA LEU A 234 -4.01 15.20 -2.77
C LEU A 234 -4.21 16.58 -2.13
N ASP A 235 -3.12 17.23 -1.74
CA ASP A 235 -3.08 18.66 -1.36
C ASP A 235 -2.54 19.45 -2.57
N ASP A 236 -3.42 19.81 -3.50
CA ASP A 236 -3.00 20.41 -4.78
C ASP A 236 -2.62 21.88 -4.63
N ASN A 237 -3.32 22.62 -3.78
CA ASN A 237 -3.04 24.02 -3.47
C ASN A 237 -1.90 24.21 -2.43
N ASN A 238 -1.41 23.12 -1.86
CA ASN A 238 -0.23 23.03 -0.98
C ASN A 238 -0.39 23.77 0.36
N ASN A 239 -1.57 23.66 0.99
CA ASN A 239 -1.91 24.36 2.23
C ASN A 239 -1.84 23.50 3.52
N GLY A 240 -1.58 22.20 3.39
CA GLY A 240 -1.51 21.23 4.49
C GLY A 240 -2.82 20.49 4.79
N TYR A 241 -3.87 20.72 4.01
CA TYR A 241 -5.14 19.98 4.02
C TYR A 241 -5.33 19.26 2.67
N ILE A 242 -6.20 18.25 2.64
CA ILE A 242 -6.46 17.42 1.45
C ILE A 242 -7.96 17.51 1.14
N ASP A 243 -8.30 17.78 -0.12
CA ASP A 243 -9.68 17.86 -0.64
C ASP A 243 -10.62 18.79 0.19
N GLU A 244 -10.14 19.87 0.82
CA GLU A 244 -10.89 20.51 1.91
C GLU A 244 -12.22 21.16 1.47
N GLY A 245 -13.33 20.64 2.02
CA GLY A 245 -14.68 21.06 1.63
C GLY A 245 -15.15 20.50 0.27
N LEU A 246 -14.34 19.68 -0.42
CA LEU A 246 -14.67 19.06 -1.70
C LEU A 246 -15.19 17.63 -1.56
N THR A 247 -14.94 16.94 -0.45
CA THR A 247 -15.47 15.59 -0.17
C THR A 247 -16.98 15.57 0.04
N ASN A 248 -17.65 14.53 -0.41
CA ASN A 248 -18.97 14.13 0.07
C ASN A 248 -18.82 13.27 1.34
N ASP A 249 -19.71 13.50 2.32
CA ASP A 249 -19.66 12.86 3.64
C ASP A 249 -20.78 11.80 3.75
N CYS A 250 -20.42 10.54 3.56
CA CYS A 250 -21.34 9.42 3.53
C CYS A 250 -21.65 8.93 4.95
N HIS A 251 -22.93 9.02 5.34
CA HIS A 251 -23.41 8.68 6.67
C HIS A 251 -24.39 7.52 6.63
N PHE A 252 -24.14 6.49 7.43
CA PHE A 252 -24.99 5.31 7.58
C PHE A 252 -25.15 4.96 9.08
N GLU A 253 -26.06 4.04 9.41
CA GLU A 253 -26.45 3.76 10.80
C GLU A 253 -25.28 3.35 11.72
N THR A 254 -24.28 2.67 11.17
CA THR A 254 -23.13 2.11 11.91
C THR A 254 -21.77 2.63 11.47
N ASN A 255 -21.69 3.33 10.33
CA ASN A 255 -20.44 3.69 9.66
C ASN A 255 -20.55 5.06 8.98
N THR A 256 -19.43 5.79 8.92
CA THR A 256 -19.28 7.02 8.12
C THR A 256 -17.98 6.98 7.34
N PHE A 257 -17.97 7.53 6.11
CA PHE A 257 -16.74 7.71 5.33
C PHE A 257 -16.82 8.95 4.43
N LYS A 258 -15.66 9.46 4.00
CA LYS A 258 -15.53 10.58 3.06
C LYS A 258 -15.10 10.06 1.70
N THR A 259 -15.59 10.69 0.62
CA THR A 259 -15.21 10.35 -0.76
C THR A 259 -15.31 11.56 -1.67
N CYS A 260 -14.49 11.59 -2.72
CA CYS A 260 -14.62 12.55 -3.82
C CYS A 260 -15.72 12.22 -4.83
N PHE A 261 -16.43 11.10 -4.65
CA PHE A 261 -17.44 10.57 -5.56
C PHE A 261 -18.83 10.56 -4.88
N ASN A 262 -19.80 9.85 -5.46
CA ASN A 262 -21.12 9.73 -4.83
C ASN A 262 -21.09 8.70 -3.70
N CYS A 263 -21.88 8.93 -2.65
CA CYS A 263 -22.13 7.90 -1.65
C CYS A 263 -22.98 6.76 -2.23
N PRO A 264 -22.75 5.50 -1.85
CA PRO A 264 -23.61 4.38 -2.23
C PRO A 264 -25.04 4.60 -1.71
N SER A 265 -26.04 4.04 -2.40
CA SER A 265 -27.45 4.20 -1.98
C SER A 265 -27.84 3.28 -0.82
N THR A 266 -27.03 2.25 -0.51
CA THR A 266 -27.23 1.32 0.61
C THR A 266 -25.88 0.83 1.13
N THR A 267 -25.84 0.29 2.35
CA THR A 267 -24.70 -0.46 2.90
C THR A 267 -24.84 -1.98 2.70
N SER A 268 -25.58 -2.42 1.69
CA SER A 268 -25.84 -3.84 1.46
C SER A 268 -24.61 -4.54 0.88
N LEU A 269 -24.34 -5.75 1.37
CA LEU A 269 -23.21 -6.62 1.00
C LEU A 269 -23.44 -7.37 -0.33
N ASP A 270 -24.28 -6.83 -1.20
CA ASP A 270 -24.71 -7.40 -2.47
C ASP A 270 -23.79 -6.93 -3.61
N TYR A 271 -23.21 -7.90 -4.32
CA TYR A 271 -22.24 -7.70 -5.40
C TYR A 271 -22.76 -6.88 -6.60
N SER A 272 -24.08 -6.73 -6.74
CA SER A 272 -24.69 -5.88 -7.77
C SER A 272 -24.65 -4.38 -7.45
N LEU A 273 -24.35 -3.98 -6.21
CA LEU A 273 -24.50 -2.61 -5.71
C LEU A 273 -23.24 -1.70 -5.63
N PRO A 274 -21.99 -2.09 -6.01
CA PRO A 274 -20.82 -1.20 -5.94
C PRO A 274 -20.79 -0.09 -7.01
N ASN A 275 -21.89 0.08 -7.76
CA ASN A 275 -22.13 1.17 -8.72
C ASN A 275 -23.35 2.04 -8.36
N THR A 276 -23.88 1.93 -7.14
CA THR A 276 -25.06 2.71 -6.70
C THR A 276 -24.69 4.13 -6.29
N SER A 277 -25.67 5.04 -6.36
CA SER A 277 -25.54 6.42 -5.91
C SER A 277 -26.77 6.83 -5.13
N SER A 278 -26.59 7.38 -3.93
CA SER A 278 -27.67 8.04 -3.18
C SER A 278 -28.07 9.40 -3.79
N ILE A 279 -27.20 9.97 -4.62
CA ILE A 279 -27.36 11.29 -5.24
C ILE A 279 -27.70 11.12 -6.73
N GLN A 280 -28.71 11.85 -7.23
CA GLN A 280 -29.10 11.79 -8.64
C GLN A 280 -28.24 12.71 -9.51
N ASN A 281 -28.09 12.35 -10.79
CA ASN A 281 -27.34 13.16 -11.75
C ASN A 281 -27.98 14.55 -11.90
N ASN A 282 -27.16 15.60 -11.97
CA ASN A 282 -27.55 17.02 -11.99
C ASN A 282 -28.18 17.57 -10.69
N THR A 283 -28.11 16.87 -9.55
CA THR A 283 -28.46 17.47 -8.23
C THR A 283 -27.22 18.00 -7.49
N LEU A 284 -27.41 18.99 -6.62
CA LEU A 284 -26.34 19.53 -5.77
C LEU A 284 -25.69 18.40 -4.94
N GLY A 285 -24.35 18.38 -4.90
CA GLY A 285 -23.60 17.32 -4.23
C GLY A 285 -23.30 16.09 -5.11
N TYR A 286 -23.85 16.00 -6.33
CA TYR A 286 -23.48 14.95 -7.28
C TYR A 286 -21.98 15.01 -7.61
N ARG A 287 -21.40 13.87 -7.98
CA ARG A 287 -20.04 13.73 -8.47
C ARG A 287 -20.02 12.85 -9.71
N TYR A 288 -19.20 13.21 -10.69
CA TYR A 288 -19.05 12.46 -11.93
C TYR A 288 -18.03 11.32 -11.72
N PRO A 289 -18.37 10.08 -12.13
CA PRO A 289 -17.48 8.94 -11.97
C PRO A 289 -16.20 9.11 -12.78
N LEU A 290 -15.08 8.57 -12.29
CA LEU A 290 -13.81 8.58 -13.00
C LEU A 290 -13.93 7.85 -14.36
N PRO A 291 -13.66 8.51 -15.49
CA PRO A 291 -13.71 7.86 -16.80
C PRO A 291 -12.41 7.09 -17.09
N GLU A 292 -12.50 6.04 -17.90
CA GLU A 292 -11.39 5.11 -18.19
C GLU A 292 -10.21 5.76 -18.94
N ASN A 293 -10.37 7.00 -19.44
CA ASN A 293 -9.36 7.77 -20.16
C ASN A 293 -8.81 8.98 -19.37
N CYS A 294 -9.10 9.09 -18.07
CA CYS A 294 -8.50 10.07 -17.17
C CYS A 294 -7.81 9.38 -15.99
N ASP A 295 -6.78 10.02 -15.45
CA ASP A 295 -6.15 9.62 -14.19
C ASP A 295 -6.72 10.48 -13.04
N THR A 296 -6.92 9.88 -11.87
CA THR A 296 -7.62 10.54 -10.73
C THR A 296 -6.97 11.84 -10.30
N GLN A 297 -5.64 11.86 -10.28
CA GLN A 297 -4.81 13.06 -10.04
C GLN A 297 -5.13 14.24 -10.99
N TRP A 298 -5.73 13.98 -12.15
CA TRP A 298 -6.17 14.98 -13.12
C TRP A 298 -7.70 15.07 -13.27
N TRP A 299 -8.49 14.27 -12.54
CA TRP A 299 -9.95 14.23 -12.68
C TRP A 299 -10.63 15.15 -11.69
N ASP A 300 -11.39 16.12 -12.20
CA ASP A 300 -12.33 16.90 -11.40
C ASP A 300 -13.72 16.23 -11.41
N PRO A 301 -14.14 15.59 -10.31
CA PRO A 301 -15.45 14.94 -10.22
C PRO A 301 -16.60 15.92 -9.97
N ILE A 302 -16.33 17.22 -9.79
CA ILE A 302 -17.36 18.28 -9.64
C ILE A 302 -17.62 18.94 -11.00
N GLU A 303 -16.56 19.30 -11.75
CA GLU A 303 -16.65 19.91 -13.09
C GLU A 303 -16.87 18.90 -14.23
N ASN A 304 -16.83 17.58 -13.98
CA ASN A 304 -16.88 16.52 -15.00
C ASN A 304 -15.72 16.61 -16.02
N LYS A 305 -14.50 16.84 -15.52
CA LYS A 305 -13.42 17.36 -16.37
C LYS A 305 -12.06 16.76 -16.03
N CYS A 306 -11.43 16.12 -17.03
CA CYS A 306 -10.03 15.78 -16.95
C CYS A 306 -9.19 17.04 -17.25
N LEU A 307 -8.34 17.46 -16.31
CA LEU A 307 -7.52 18.67 -16.40
C LEU A 307 -6.26 18.46 -17.25
N CYS A 308 -5.75 17.23 -17.36
CA CYS A 308 -4.71 16.88 -18.33
C CYS A 308 -4.80 15.41 -18.79
N THR A 309 -4.57 15.18 -20.09
CA THR A 309 -4.59 13.85 -20.76
C THR A 309 -3.44 13.65 -21.75
N SER A 310 -2.43 14.54 -21.71
CA SER A 310 -1.35 14.61 -22.72
C SER A 310 -0.02 14.09 -22.17
N SER A 311 1.01 14.01 -23.02
CA SER A 311 2.41 13.82 -22.59
C SER A 311 2.95 15.00 -21.77
N ASP A 312 2.32 16.16 -21.88
CA ASP A 312 2.88 17.45 -21.46
C ASP A 312 2.32 17.89 -20.09
N CYS A 313 1.66 16.97 -19.38
CA CYS A 313 1.15 17.20 -18.04
C CYS A 313 2.28 17.56 -17.08
N GLN A 314 2.11 18.65 -16.33
CA GLN A 314 3.17 19.21 -15.48
C GLN A 314 3.11 18.57 -14.09
N TYR A 315 4.25 18.10 -13.59
CA TYR A 315 4.36 17.46 -12.28
C TYR A 315 5.43 18.14 -11.43
N LYS A 316 5.17 18.26 -10.12
CA LYS A 316 6.19 18.58 -9.11
C LYS A 316 6.71 17.26 -8.54
N ASP A 317 8.03 17.15 -8.37
CA ASP A 317 8.63 16.04 -7.63
C ASP A 317 8.46 16.32 -6.13
N THR A 318 7.74 15.43 -5.44
CA THR A 318 7.49 15.47 -4.00
C THR A 318 8.33 14.46 -3.23
N ALA A 319 9.31 13.82 -3.88
CA ALA A 319 10.23 12.90 -3.22
C ALA A 319 11.08 13.66 -2.18
N LEU A 320 10.86 13.35 -0.90
CA LEU A 320 11.63 13.96 0.18
C LEU A 320 13.11 13.52 0.10
N PRO A 321 14.07 14.46 0.02
CA PRO A 321 15.49 14.11 0.00
C PRO A 321 15.91 13.58 1.37
N ASN A 322 16.62 12.45 1.37
CA ASN A 322 17.08 11.80 2.59
C ASN A 322 17.98 12.76 3.40
N ILE A 323 17.51 13.26 4.55
CA ILE A 323 18.21 14.31 5.32
C ILE A 323 19.48 13.74 5.96
N HIS A 324 20.61 13.90 5.28
CA HIS A 324 21.91 13.57 5.84
C HIS A 324 22.32 14.62 6.88
N THR A 325 22.48 14.19 8.12
CA THR A 325 22.90 15.05 9.24
C THR A 325 24.27 15.71 9.03
N SER A 326 25.09 15.20 8.10
CA SER A 326 26.35 15.82 7.66
C SER A 326 26.20 17.16 6.95
N ASP A 327 25.06 17.45 6.31
CA ASP A 327 24.86 18.72 5.59
C ASP A 327 24.44 19.90 6.51
N LEU A 328 24.22 19.64 7.81
CA LEU A 328 23.98 20.68 8.80
C LEU A 328 25.26 21.38 9.29
N ASP A 329 26.42 20.72 9.20
CA ASP A 329 27.72 21.25 9.69
C ASP A 329 28.58 21.91 8.60
N SER A 330 28.17 21.88 7.32
CA SER A 330 29.03 22.23 6.18
C SER A 330 28.88 23.68 5.65
N LYS A 331 28.07 24.55 6.26
CA LYS A 331 27.93 25.97 5.85
C LYS A 331 28.16 26.97 6.99
N ASN A 332 29.41 27.43 7.06
CA ASN A 332 29.89 28.35 8.08
C ASN A 332 29.36 29.79 7.89
N SER A 333 28.89 30.39 8.99
CA SER A 333 28.70 31.83 9.25
C SER A 333 28.16 32.75 8.12
N LYS A 334 26.82 32.92 8.09
CA LYS A 334 26.19 34.24 7.86
C LYS A 334 24.78 34.30 8.44
N LYS A 335 24.41 35.43 9.04
CA LYS A 335 23.07 35.65 9.62
C LYS A 335 22.06 36.03 8.53
N SER A 336 21.05 35.21 8.35
CA SER A 336 19.77 35.59 7.73
C SER A 336 18.65 34.77 8.37
N SER A 337 17.65 35.43 8.93
CA SER A 337 16.47 34.79 9.53
C SER A 337 15.48 34.37 8.45
N ALA A 338 15.28 33.06 8.29
CA ALA A 338 14.24 32.43 7.47
C ALA A 338 13.70 31.19 8.20
N SER A 339 12.55 30.64 7.77
CA SER A 339 11.87 29.55 8.46
C SER A 339 12.72 28.27 8.55
N LYS A 340 12.52 27.52 9.64
CA LYS A 340 13.15 26.22 9.88
C LYS A 340 12.13 25.18 10.38
N SER A 341 10.85 25.42 10.10
CA SER A 341 9.67 24.71 10.61
C SER A 341 9.08 23.71 9.61
N ASP A 342 9.04 24.08 8.33
CA ASP A 342 8.23 23.39 7.31
C ASP A 342 8.78 22.00 7.02
N SER A 343 10.07 21.88 6.66
CA SER A 343 10.67 20.61 6.27
C SER A 343 10.60 19.54 7.36
N THR A 344 10.65 19.92 8.64
CA THR A 344 10.47 19.01 9.77
C THR A 344 9.03 18.53 9.92
N MET A 345 8.03 19.35 9.56
CA MET A 345 6.63 18.93 9.51
C MET A 345 6.37 18.03 8.29
N GLU A 346 6.84 18.40 7.10
CA GLU A 346 6.67 17.60 5.87
C GLU A 346 7.21 16.17 6.05
N HIS A 347 8.43 16.03 6.59
CA HIS A 347 9.01 14.71 6.87
C HIS A 347 8.21 13.95 7.93
N SER A 348 7.76 14.62 9.00
CA SER A 348 6.89 13.99 10.01
C SER A 348 5.58 13.49 9.40
N MET A 349 4.95 14.26 8.50
CA MET A 349 3.71 13.89 7.81
C MET A 349 3.92 12.75 6.83
N ALA A 350 5.01 12.73 6.06
CA ALA A 350 5.34 11.61 5.17
C ALA A 350 5.62 10.32 5.95
N TYR A 351 6.34 10.38 7.07
CA TYR A 351 6.52 9.22 7.95
C TYR A 351 5.20 8.76 8.58
N ILE A 352 4.31 9.69 8.97
CA ILE A 352 2.95 9.34 9.42
C ILE A 352 2.15 8.65 8.31
N ALA A 353 2.19 9.16 7.07
CA ALA A 353 1.50 8.57 5.93
C ALA A 353 2.03 7.17 5.56
N LEU A 354 3.33 6.94 5.68
CA LEU A 354 3.93 5.60 5.57
C LEU A 354 3.46 4.69 6.71
N ALA A 355 3.44 5.19 7.95
CA ALA A 355 2.99 4.43 9.12
C ALA A 355 1.49 4.08 9.05
N THR A 356 0.62 4.99 8.60
CA THR A 356 -0.81 4.69 8.39
C THR A 356 -1.03 3.78 7.19
N SER A 357 -0.24 3.88 6.13
CA SER A 357 -0.27 2.94 4.99
C SER A 357 0.20 1.53 5.36
N ILE A 358 0.96 1.38 6.45
CA ILE A 358 1.23 0.07 7.06
C ILE A 358 0.04 -0.33 7.94
N TYR A 359 -0.36 0.51 8.90
CA TYR A 359 -1.43 0.22 9.88
C TYR A 359 -2.82 -0.03 9.27
N ALA A 360 -3.13 0.49 8.07
CA ALA A 360 -4.42 0.26 7.42
C ALA A 360 -4.52 -1.10 6.68
N TRP A 361 -3.44 -1.88 6.67
CA TRP A 361 -3.37 -3.23 6.11
C TRP A 361 -2.87 -4.27 7.13
N LEU A 362 -2.92 -3.91 8.43
CA LEU A 362 -2.87 -4.81 9.58
C LEU A 362 -4.31 -4.99 10.09
#